data_AF-A0A9W5ZZS4-F1
#
_entry.id   AF-A0A9W5ZZS4-F1
#
_cell.length_a   1.000
_cell.length_b   1.000
_cell.length_c   1.000
_cell.angle_alpha   90.00
_cell.angle_beta   90.00
_cell.angle_gamma   90.00
#
_symmetry.space_group_name_H-M   'P 1'
#
loop_
_entity.id
_entity.type
_entity.pdbx_description
1 polymer ?
#
loop_
_entity_poly.entity_id
_entity_poly.type
_entity_poly.pdbx_seq_one_letter_code
_entity_poly.pdbx_strand_id
1 'polypeptide(L)'
;MLQLRSYLRAITEDHHHHQTHPLTPGNFLGFVPNTDPRAGLGFQQLVTYACLLLPAYAFLVSHLRFRYLQRLHRKYPYNTRESFSRMTDDEACEIQKGLVQLEFPFLYLKSLQFALFRTYGIPTISTVLTNTTQFSKPDTALKRYADTAALIQEFVGHAPTSRRACTSIARTRWIHSNYRASGKILEDDMLYTLGLFAIQPVRFVEMYEWRDLSDLERCAIGTFWKSLGDSLDISYDALPSGKTGFRDGLHWLEEMMVWSDDYEVRCMVPHVKNREVADQTIAVLLYMLPQSLHFIGMRFVSFMMDDRLRKAMLIDPPPAFDAKLFSLLFSARRFALRYLALPRPYFLRYVSYTDDYNENGRIYMTNWDAAPYYVKPSLRNRWGPVAWLTWALGRPLPGDEGDKYYPKGYDNLNVGPKYFEGKGRQGMEDIMKELENTRRGQCPFH
;
A
#
# COMPACT_ATOMS: atom_id res chain seq x y z
N MET A 1 -44.17 64.61 -48.26
CA MET A 1 -45.56 65.07 -48.37
C MET A 1 -46.36 64.38 -47.30
N LEU A 2 -46.69 65.10 -46.22
CA LEU A 2 -48.06 65.56 -45.97
C LEU A 2 -49.00 64.34 -45.84
N GLN A 3 -49.18 63.78 -44.64
CA GLN A 3 -50.13 64.25 -43.63
C GLN A 3 -51.57 64.27 -44.16
N LEU A 4 -52.48 63.79 -43.30
CA LEU A 4 -53.95 63.89 -43.37
C LEU A 4 -54.68 62.91 -44.31
N ARG A 5 -55.48 62.06 -43.67
CA ARG A 5 -56.96 62.10 -43.69
C ARG A 5 -57.42 60.78 -43.09
N SER A 6 -57.47 60.61 -41.77
CA SER A 6 -58.46 61.21 -40.88
C SER A 6 -59.81 61.51 -41.57
N TYR A 7 -60.85 61.09 -40.86
CA TYR A 7 -62.22 61.53 -41.00
C TYR A 7 -63.15 60.72 -41.94
N LEU A 8 -64.08 60.06 -41.24
CA LEU A 8 -65.51 59.98 -41.54
C LEU A 8 -65.97 58.88 -42.50
N ARG A 9 -66.62 57.88 -41.91
CA ARG A 9 -68.10 57.83 -41.82
C ARG A 9 -68.45 56.70 -40.84
N ALA A 10 -69.03 57.05 -39.69
CA ALA A 10 -70.48 57.11 -39.49
C ALA A 10 -71.09 55.69 -39.59
N ILE A 11 -71.28 55.00 -38.46
CA ILE A 11 -72.51 54.99 -37.63
C ILE A 11 -73.63 54.19 -38.31
N THR A 12 -74.37 53.43 -37.49
CA THR A 12 -75.54 52.54 -37.72
C THR A 12 -75.13 51.09 -37.95
N GLU A 13 -75.51 50.09 -37.15
CA GLU A 13 -76.72 49.89 -36.36
C GLU A 13 -76.47 48.81 -35.30
N ASP A 14 -77.17 48.94 -34.18
CA ASP A 14 -77.23 48.04 -33.04
C ASP A 14 -78.32 46.98 -33.30
N HIS A 15 -78.04 45.68 -33.17
CA HIS A 15 -78.96 44.69 -32.58
C HIS A 15 -78.46 43.23 -32.57
N HIS A 16 -78.46 42.68 -31.35
CA HIS A 16 -78.88 41.34 -30.92
C HIS A 16 -78.27 40.03 -31.48
N HIS A 17 -77.57 39.38 -30.54
CA HIS A 17 -77.69 37.98 -30.10
C HIS A 17 -77.55 36.80 -31.07
N HIS A 18 -76.59 35.95 -30.67
CA HIS A 18 -76.52 34.48 -30.72
C HIS A 18 -75.60 33.83 -31.78
N GLN A 19 -74.86 32.83 -31.23
CA GLN A 19 -74.05 31.79 -31.86
C GLN A 19 -72.64 32.27 -32.27
N THR A 20 -71.56 31.68 -31.76
CA THR A 20 -71.14 30.30 -32.02
C THR A 20 -69.88 30.01 -31.18
N HIS A 21 -69.75 28.78 -30.67
CA HIS A 21 -68.43 28.23 -30.30
C HIS A 21 -67.70 27.81 -31.58
N PRO A 22 -66.39 28.12 -31.69
CA PRO A 22 -65.49 27.20 -32.38
C PRO A 22 -64.17 26.97 -31.60
N LEU A 23 -63.92 25.69 -31.34
CA LEU A 23 -62.65 24.96 -31.47
C LEU A 23 -61.35 25.79 -31.48
N THR A 24 -60.58 25.72 -30.40
CA THR A 24 -59.13 26.00 -30.42
C THR A 24 -58.34 24.71 -30.69
N PRO A 25 -57.48 24.67 -31.73
CA PRO A 25 -56.55 23.57 -31.94
C PRO A 25 -55.21 23.81 -31.22
N GLY A 26 -54.67 22.72 -30.65
CA GLY A 26 -53.24 22.43 -30.68
C GLY A 26 -52.36 23.09 -29.61
N ASN A 27 -52.32 22.52 -28.42
CA ASN A 27 -51.11 22.54 -27.59
C ASN A 27 -50.07 21.61 -28.24
N PHE A 28 -49.20 22.18 -29.07
CA PHE A 28 -47.96 21.52 -29.50
C PHE A 28 -46.80 22.50 -29.26
N LEU A 29 -45.93 22.13 -28.32
CA LEU A 29 -44.60 22.73 -28.06
C LEU A 29 -44.59 24.17 -27.51
N GLY A 30 -45.06 24.34 -26.27
CA GLY A 30 -44.81 25.54 -25.47
C GLY A 30 -43.65 25.36 -24.49
N PHE A 31 -42.41 25.27 -24.97
CA PHE A 31 -41.23 25.47 -24.13
C PHE A 31 -40.88 26.96 -24.16
N VAL A 32 -41.47 27.74 -23.26
CA VAL A 32 -41.01 29.11 -23.00
C VAL A 32 -39.78 28.98 -22.11
N PRO A 33 -38.56 29.34 -22.56
CA PRO A 33 -37.42 29.37 -21.66
C PRO A 33 -37.64 30.55 -20.72
N ASN A 34 -37.89 30.26 -19.45
CA ASN A 34 -37.88 31.29 -18.41
C ASN A 34 -36.44 31.75 -18.22
N THR A 35 -36.02 32.79 -18.95
CA THR A 35 -34.69 33.41 -18.84
C THR A 35 -34.69 34.43 -17.71
N ASP A 36 -35.08 34.02 -16.50
CA ASP A 36 -34.81 34.79 -15.30
C ASP A 36 -33.51 34.28 -14.68
N PRO A 37 -32.38 35.00 -14.80
CA PRO A 37 -31.08 34.56 -14.27
C PRO A 37 -31.05 34.47 -12.73
N ARG A 38 -32.16 34.78 -12.05
CA ARG A 38 -32.33 34.65 -10.59
C ARG A 38 -33.21 33.46 -10.17
N ALA A 39 -33.83 32.74 -11.11
CA ALA A 39 -34.57 31.54 -10.79
C ALA A 39 -33.57 30.40 -10.50
N GLY A 40 -33.41 30.05 -9.22
CA GLY A 40 -32.64 28.88 -8.82
C GLY A 40 -33.14 27.61 -9.52
N LEU A 41 -32.24 26.65 -9.73
CA LEU A 41 -32.55 25.38 -10.38
C LEU A 41 -33.79 24.73 -9.75
N GLY A 42 -34.82 24.47 -10.56
CA GLY A 42 -36.02 23.79 -10.11
C GLY A 42 -35.70 22.37 -9.64
N PHE A 43 -36.42 21.86 -8.63
CA PHE A 43 -36.22 20.50 -8.09
C PHE A 43 -36.15 19.42 -9.19
N GLN A 44 -36.99 19.52 -10.22
CA GLN A 44 -36.98 18.61 -11.38
C GLN A 44 -35.69 18.71 -12.22
N GLN A 45 -35.12 19.91 -12.39
CA GLN A 45 -33.84 20.10 -13.08
C GLN A 45 -32.69 19.52 -12.26
N LEU A 46 -32.70 19.71 -10.94
CA LEU A 46 -31.70 19.13 -10.03
C LEU A 46 -31.73 17.59 -10.07
N VAL A 47 -32.90 16.99 -10.02
CA VAL A 47 -33.08 15.53 -10.15
C VAL A 47 -32.59 15.05 -11.53
N THR A 48 -32.92 15.76 -12.60
CA THR A 48 -32.49 15.41 -13.96
C THR A 48 -30.96 15.46 -14.09
N TYR A 49 -30.32 16.52 -13.59
CA TYR A 49 -28.85 16.61 -13.59
C TYR A 49 -28.20 15.54 -12.72
N ALA A 50 -28.75 15.23 -11.55
CA ALA A 50 -28.23 14.15 -10.71
C ALA A 50 -28.31 12.79 -11.43
N CYS A 51 -29.43 12.49 -12.09
CA CYS A 51 -29.62 11.25 -12.85
C CYS A 51 -28.67 11.08 -14.04
N LEU A 52 -28.16 12.17 -14.62
CA LEU A 52 -27.20 12.12 -15.73
C LEU A 52 -25.74 12.17 -15.23
N LEU A 53 -25.43 13.06 -14.28
CA LEU A 53 -24.07 13.29 -13.83
C LEU A 53 -23.54 12.15 -12.95
N LEU A 54 -24.38 11.54 -12.11
CA LEU A 54 -23.93 10.45 -11.23
C LEU A 54 -23.49 9.20 -12.02
N PRO A 55 -24.26 8.68 -12.99
CA PRO A 55 -23.81 7.54 -13.80
C PRO A 55 -22.63 7.91 -14.72
N ALA A 56 -22.61 9.12 -15.29
CA ALA A 56 -21.50 9.58 -16.11
C ALA A 56 -20.20 9.65 -15.32
N TYR A 57 -20.26 10.17 -14.08
CA TYR A 57 -19.11 10.20 -13.17
C TYR A 57 -18.68 8.79 -12.76
N ALA A 58 -19.61 7.91 -12.40
CA ALA A 58 -19.30 6.53 -12.04
C ALA A 58 -18.63 5.77 -13.21
N PHE A 59 -19.10 5.99 -14.45
CA PHE A 59 -18.48 5.44 -15.65
C PHE A 59 -17.06 5.98 -15.84
N LEU A 60 -16.86 7.30 -15.69
CA LEU A 60 -15.54 7.93 -15.78
C LEU A 60 -14.57 7.36 -14.75
N VAL A 61 -14.98 7.27 -13.48
CA VAL A 61 -14.16 6.70 -12.39
C VAL A 61 -13.80 5.25 -12.70
N SER A 62 -14.78 4.44 -13.09
CA SER A 62 -14.56 3.04 -13.45
C SER A 62 -13.56 2.91 -14.60
N HIS A 63 -13.77 3.65 -15.70
CA HIS A 63 -12.88 3.62 -16.86
C HIS A 63 -11.44 4.04 -16.51
N LEU A 64 -11.28 5.13 -15.76
CA LEU A 64 -9.97 5.63 -15.36
C LEU A 64 -9.24 4.70 -14.40
N ARG A 65 -9.95 4.06 -13.46
CA ARG A 65 -9.36 3.09 -12.53
C ARG A 65 -8.88 1.82 -13.21
N PHE A 66 -9.66 1.28 -14.14
CA PHE A 66 -9.24 0.11 -14.91
C PHE A 66 -8.20 0.42 -15.99
N ARG A 67 -7.95 1.71 -16.27
CA ARG A 67 -6.93 2.13 -17.23
C ARG A 67 -5.53 1.65 -16.85
N TYR A 68 -5.20 1.57 -15.55
CA TYR A 68 -3.92 1.01 -15.11
C TYR A 68 -3.79 -0.45 -15.57
N LEU A 69 -4.77 -1.29 -15.21
CA LEU A 69 -4.78 -2.70 -15.54
C LEU A 69 -4.77 -2.94 -17.06
N GLN A 70 -5.52 -2.13 -17.82
CA GLN A 70 -5.50 -2.19 -19.28
C GLN A 70 -4.14 -1.81 -19.87
N ARG A 71 -3.47 -0.78 -19.32
CA ARG A 71 -2.11 -0.40 -19.75
C ARG A 71 -1.10 -1.50 -19.41
N LEU A 72 -1.24 -2.14 -18.27
CA LEU A 72 -0.39 -3.25 -17.83
C LEU A 72 -0.44 -4.40 -18.85
N HIS A 73 -1.64 -4.89 -19.17
CA HIS A 73 -1.82 -5.97 -20.16
C HIS A 73 -1.40 -5.58 -21.59
N ARG A 74 -1.44 -4.28 -21.93
CA ARG A 74 -0.94 -3.80 -23.24
C ARG A 74 0.58 -3.65 -23.28
N LYS A 75 1.21 -3.28 -22.16
CA LYS A 75 2.65 -3.03 -22.08
C LYS A 75 3.44 -4.33 -22.11
N TYR A 76 3.01 -5.34 -21.35
CA TYR A 76 3.75 -6.58 -21.20
C TYR A 76 3.13 -7.73 -22.00
N PRO A 77 3.93 -8.55 -22.72
CA PRO A 77 3.45 -9.61 -23.59
C PRO A 77 3.04 -10.89 -22.82
N TYR A 78 2.38 -10.73 -21.68
CA TYR A 78 1.99 -11.80 -20.75
C TYR A 78 0.50 -12.12 -20.83
N ASN A 79 0.05 -12.55 -22.01
CA ASN A 79 -1.38 -12.77 -22.28
C ASN A 79 -1.87 -14.19 -21.96
N THR A 80 -0.95 -15.16 -21.79
CA THR A 80 -1.29 -16.56 -21.48
C THR A 80 -0.50 -17.06 -20.28
N ARG A 81 -0.97 -18.14 -19.64
CA ARG A 81 -0.30 -18.71 -18.47
C ARG A 81 1.14 -19.14 -18.77
N GLU A 82 1.39 -19.70 -19.95
CA GLU A 82 2.72 -20.16 -20.38
C GLU A 82 3.69 -19.00 -20.54
N SER A 83 3.20 -17.84 -20.99
CA SER A 83 4.03 -16.67 -21.22
C SER A 83 4.68 -16.12 -19.95
N PHE A 84 4.11 -16.40 -18.77
CA PHE A 84 4.59 -15.94 -17.46
C PHE A 84 5.97 -16.51 -17.10
N SER A 85 6.33 -17.67 -17.63
CA SER A 85 7.67 -18.28 -17.46
C SER A 85 8.81 -17.40 -17.94
N ARG A 86 8.53 -16.41 -18.80
CA ARG A 86 9.54 -15.49 -19.37
C ARG A 86 9.62 -14.16 -18.63
N MET A 87 8.79 -13.94 -17.61
CA MET A 87 8.76 -12.68 -16.87
C MET A 87 10.11 -12.42 -16.19
N THR A 88 10.72 -11.30 -16.53
CA THR A 88 12.01 -10.95 -15.94
C THR A 88 11.85 -10.33 -14.56
N ASP A 89 12.90 -10.40 -13.75
CA ASP A 89 12.92 -9.77 -12.43
C ASP A 89 12.77 -8.23 -12.54
N ASP A 90 13.32 -7.61 -13.57
CA ASP A 90 13.16 -6.16 -13.82
C ASP A 90 11.69 -5.80 -14.10
N GLU A 91 11.01 -6.55 -14.96
CA GLU A 91 9.59 -6.33 -15.27
C GLU A 91 8.72 -6.61 -14.04
N ALA A 92 9.01 -7.68 -13.30
CA ALA A 92 8.33 -8.00 -12.06
C ALA A 92 8.45 -6.86 -11.03
N CYS A 93 9.65 -6.30 -10.86
CA CYS A 93 9.90 -5.14 -10.03
C CYS A 93 9.12 -3.90 -10.50
N GLU A 94 9.08 -3.60 -11.80
CA GLU A 94 8.32 -2.46 -12.34
C GLU A 94 6.81 -2.59 -12.06
N ILE A 95 6.26 -3.78 -12.27
CA ILE A 95 4.84 -4.07 -12.05
C ILE A 95 4.51 -3.91 -10.57
N GLN A 96 5.29 -4.55 -9.69
CA GLN A 96 5.13 -4.44 -8.24
C GLN A 96 5.23 -2.98 -7.78
N LYS A 97 6.20 -2.21 -8.29
CA LYS A 97 6.35 -0.78 -7.98
C LYS A 97 5.10 0.02 -8.36
N GLY A 98 4.47 -0.30 -9.50
CA GLY A 98 3.18 0.28 -9.88
C GLY A 98 2.07 0.03 -8.85
N LEU A 99 1.98 -1.19 -8.32
CA LEU A 99 1.02 -1.54 -7.27
C LEU A 99 1.26 -0.72 -5.99
N VAL A 100 2.52 -0.65 -5.53
CA VAL A 100 2.87 0.05 -4.28
C VAL A 100 2.76 1.56 -4.42
N GLN A 101 3.12 2.15 -5.56
CA GLN A 101 3.18 3.61 -5.69
C GLN A 101 1.85 4.23 -6.13
N LEU A 102 1.05 3.52 -6.93
CA LEU A 102 -0.13 4.06 -7.60
C LEU A 102 -1.44 3.37 -7.18
N GLU A 103 -1.53 2.05 -7.33
CA GLU A 103 -2.82 1.34 -7.22
C GLU A 103 -3.27 1.11 -5.78
N PHE A 104 -2.43 0.49 -4.95
CA PHE A 104 -2.77 0.02 -3.60
C PHE A 104 -1.81 0.49 -2.48
N PRO A 105 -1.26 1.72 -2.52
CA PRO A 105 -0.17 2.18 -1.65
C PRO A 105 -0.45 1.97 -0.17
N PHE A 106 -1.65 2.34 0.28
CA PHE A 106 -1.99 2.27 1.71
C PHE A 106 -2.02 0.82 2.21
N LEU A 107 -2.79 -0.06 1.57
CA LEU A 107 -2.92 -1.44 2.06
C LEU A 107 -1.76 -2.33 1.69
N TYR A 108 -1.06 -2.06 0.58
CA TYR A 108 0.18 -2.75 0.29
C TYR A 108 1.20 -2.50 1.40
N LEU A 109 1.44 -1.25 1.81
CA LEU A 109 2.37 -0.95 2.91
C LEU A 109 1.90 -1.52 4.25
N LYS A 110 0.60 -1.40 4.57
CA LYS A 110 0.06 -1.99 5.80
C LYS A 110 0.17 -3.51 5.82
N SER A 111 0.00 -4.18 4.68
CA SER A 111 0.20 -5.63 4.58
C SER A 111 1.65 -6.04 4.86
N LEU A 112 2.65 -5.26 4.43
CA LEU A 112 4.06 -5.54 4.74
C LEU A 112 4.37 -5.32 6.24
N GLN A 113 3.74 -4.32 6.86
CA GLN A 113 3.83 -4.12 8.32
C GLN A 113 3.22 -5.31 9.08
N PHE A 114 2.07 -5.80 8.62
CA PHE A 114 1.43 -6.99 9.19
C PHE A 114 2.16 -8.29 8.86
N ALA A 115 2.86 -8.39 7.73
CA ALA A 115 3.75 -9.51 7.41
C ALA A 115 4.85 -9.64 8.47
N LEU A 116 5.55 -8.55 8.77
CA LEU A 116 6.52 -8.53 9.88
C LEU A 116 5.86 -8.91 11.20
N PHE A 117 4.70 -8.31 11.50
CA PHE A 117 3.99 -8.59 12.74
C PHE A 117 3.59 -10.06 12.89
N ARG A 118 3.19 -10.72 11.80
CA ARG A 118 2.80 -12.12 11.77
C ARG A 118 3.96 -13.07 12.11
N THR A 119 5.19 -12.72 11.73
CA THR A 119 6.38 -13.51 12.13
C THR A 119 6.56 -13.62 13.64
N TYR A 120 6.07 -12.63 14.40
CA TYR A 120 6.18 -12.64 15.86
C TYR A 120 5.25 -13.65 16.53
N GLY A 121 4.29 -14.22 15.78
CA GLY A 121 3.48 -15.36 16.21
C GLY A 121 4.25 -16.69 16.20
N ILE A 122 5.47 -16.74 15.66
CA ILE A 122 6.31 -17.94 15.62
C ILE A 122 7.33 -17.89 16.79
N PRO A 123 7.31 -18.84 17.74
CA PRO A 123 8.19 -18.80 18.92
C PRO A 123 9.68 -18.79 18.62
N THR A 124 10.14 -19.50 17.59
CA THR A 124 11.57 -19.50 17.18
C THR A 124 12.02 -18.11 16.75
N ILE A 125 11.21 -17.44 15.92
CA ILE A 125 11.47 -16.06 15.47
C ILE A 125 11.38 -15.07 16.64
N SER A 126 10.29 -15.08 17.40
CA SER A 126 10.08 -14.11 18.49
C SER A 126 11.15 -14.23 19.59
N THR A 127 11.64 -15.45 19.86
CA THR A 127 12.74 -15.68 20.80
C THR A 127 14.04 -15.04 20.34
N VAL A 128 14.37 -15.15 19.05
CA VAL A 128 15.54 -14.44 18.49
C VAL A 128 15.37 -12.93 18.66
N LEU A 129 14.20 -12.38 18.27
CA LEU A 129 13.95 -10.94 18.30
C LEU A 129 14.02 -10.37 19.73
N THR A 130 13.42 -11.04 20.71
CA THR A 130 13.51 -10.64 22.13
C THR A 130 14.94 -10.71 22.66
N ASN A 131 15.69 -11.76 22.33
CA ASN A 131 17.07 -11.93 22.79
C ASN A 131 18.05 -10.89 22.23
N THR A 132 17.80 -10.35 21.04
CA THR A 132 18.62 -9.23 20.52
C THR A 132 18.41 -7.93 21.28
N THR A 133 17.35 -7.84 22.09
CA THR A 133 16.83 -6.64 22.75
C THR A 133 16.40 -5.50 21.82
N GLN A 134 16.60 -5.65 20.51
CA GLN A 134 16.28 -4.62 19.52
C GLN A 134 14.77 -4.44 19.32
N PHE A 135 13.97 -5.44 19.69
CA PHE A 135 12.51 -5.41 19.60
C PHE A 135 11.78 -5.48 20.94
N SER A 136 12.49 -5.67 22.07
CA SER A 136 11.87 -5.77 23.40
C SER A 136 11.97 -4.50 24.24
N LYS A 137 12.76 -3.51 23.82
CA LYS A 137 12.86 -2.19 24.50
C LYS A 137 12.27 -1.07 23.63
N PRO A 138 11.47 -0.16 24.21
CA PRO A 138 10.85 0.95 23.46
C PRO A 138 11.85 1.79 22.65
N ASP A 139 12.99 2.15 23.26
CA ASP A 139 14.00 3.01 22.64
C ASP A 139 14.66 2.39 21.41
N THR A 140 14.79 1.06 21.36
CA THR A 140 15.43 0.35 20.25
C THR A 140 14.43 -0.17 19.23
N ALA A 141 13.19 -0.49 19.64
CA ALA A 141 12.15 -1.02 18.76
C ALA A 141 11.81 -0.04 17.63
N LEU A 142 11.73 1.26 17.95
CA LEU A 142 11.47 2.32 16.97
C LEU A 142 12.58 2.41 15.91
N LYS A 143 13.84 2.37 16.34
CA LYS A 143 14.98 2.36 15.41
C LYS A 143 14.99 1.10 14.57
N ARG A 144 14.77 -0.06 15.19
CA ARG A 144 14.79 -1.34 14.50
C ARG A 144 13.71 -1.44 13.43
N TYR A 145 12.52 -0.93 13.72
CA TYR A 145 11.45 -0.80 12.72
C TYR A 145 11.88 0.08 11.53
N ALA A 146 12.50 1.24 11.81
CA ALA A 146 13.02 2.12 10.77
C ALA A 146 14.16 1.49 9.96
N ASP A 147 15.08 0.76 10.60
CA ASP A 147 16.16 0.02 9.95
C ASP A 147 15.62 -1.02 8.96
N THR A 148 14.62 -1.79 9.38
CA THR A 148 13.98 -2.81 8.54
C THR A 148 13.23 -2.16 7.37
N ALA A 149 12.48 -1.08 7.61
CA ALA A 149 11.82 -0.33 6.54
C ALA A 149 12.82 0.26 5.53
N ALA A 150 13.94 0.80 6.03
CA ALA A 150 15.02 1.35 5.21
C ALA A 150 15.67 0.28 4.31
N LEU A 151 15.95 -0.93 4.81
CA LEU A 151 16.50 -2.00 3.95
C LEU A 151 15.48 -2.51 2.93
N ILE A 152 14.24 -2.79 3.36
CA ILE A 152 13.21 -3.37 2.49
C ILE A 152 12.87 -2.44 1.33
N GLN A 153 12.70 -1.15 1.59
CA GLN A 153 12.35 -0.20 0.52
C GLN A 153 13.45 -0.06 -0.54
N GLU A 154 14.71 -0.35 -0.20
CA GLU A 154 15.83 -0.24 -1.13
C GLU A 154 15.78 -1.33 -2.18
N PHE A 155 15.64 -2.59 -1.77
CA PHE A 155 15.55 -3.70 -2.73
C PHE A 155 14.16 -3.87 -3.35
N VAL A 156 13.09 -3.37 -2.73
CA VAL A 156 11.73 -3.38 -3.33
C VAL A 156 11.49 -2.18 -4.26
N GLY A 157 12.08 -1.03 -3.96
CA GLY A 157 11.79 0.23 -4.63
C GLY A 157 12.66 0.54 -5.85
N HIS A 158 13.78 -0.18 -6.02
CA HIS A 158 14.73 0.03 -7.10
C HIS A 158 14.84 -1.19 -7.99
N ALA A 159 15.31 -0.98 -9.23
CA ALA A 159 15.57 -2.08 -10.15
C ALA A 159 16.47 -3.14 -9.48
N PRO A 160 16.19 -4.44 -9.69
CA PRO A 160 16.97 -5.56 -9.19
C PRO A 160 18.47 -5.42 -9.27
N THR A 161 18.97 -4.89 -10.38
CA THR A 161 20.42 -4.72 -10.68
C THR A 161 21.02 -3.46 -10.08
N SER A 162 20.20 -2.58 -9.50
CA SER A 162 20.68 -1.31 -8.97
C SER A 162 21.61 -1.52 -7.78
N ARG A 163 22.65 -0.68 -7.69
CA ARG A 163 23.57 -0.70 -6.55
C ARG A 163 22.84 -0.58 -5.21
N ARG A 164 21.76 0.21 -5.15
CA ARG A 164 20.92 0.41 -3.96
C ARG A 164 20.25 -0.89 -3.51
N ALA A 165 19.58 -1.58 -4.43
CA ALA A 165 18.97 -2.88 -4.17
C ALA A 165 20.02 -3.90 -3.72
N CYS A 166 21.07 -4.13 -4.51
CA CYS A 166 22.10 -5.11 -4.18
C CYS A 166 22.80 -4.82 -2.84
N THR A 167 23.10 -3.55 -2.53
CA THR A 167 23.75 -3.19 -1.25
C THR A 167 22.86 -3.50 -0.06
N SER A 168 21.55 -3.24 -0.18
CA SER A 168 20.59 -3.56 0.89
C SER A 168 20.37 -5.07 1.05
N ILE A 169 20.40 -5.85 -0.04
CA ILE A 169 20.38 -7.32 0.01
C ILE A 169 21.64 -7.83 0.69
N ALA A 170 22.83 -7.36 0.29
CA ALA A 170 24.10 -7.75 0.89
C ALA A 170 24.14 -7.45 2.39
N ARG A 171 23.66 -6.26 2.80
CA ARG A 171 23.53 -5.90 4.22
C ARG A 171 22.59 -6.85 4.97
N THR A 172 21.44 -7.15 4.38
CA THR A 172 20.44 -8.05 4.98
C THR A 172 20.98 -9.47 5.13
N ARG A 173 21.60 -10.01 4.06
CA ARG A 173 22.21 -11.35 4.06
C ARG A 173 23.35 -11.44 5.06
N TRP A 174 24.22 -10.43 5.14
CA TRP A 174 25.32 -10.40 6.12
C TRP A 174 24.83 -10.32 7.57
N ILE A 175 23.78 -9.54 7.86
CA ILE A 175 23.21 -9.51 9.22
C ILE A 175 22.65 -10.88 9.60
N HIS A 176 21.92 -11.55 8.69
CA HIS A 176 21.30 -12.83 8.98
C HIS A 176 22.28 -14.01 8.98
N SER A 177 23.39 -13.95 8.23
CA SER A 177 24.34 -15.07 8.09
C SER A 177 24.89 -15.56 9.43
N ASN A 178 25.25 -14.65 10.34
CA ASN A 178 25.76 -15.01 11.67
C ASN A 178 24.70 -15.73 12.53
N TYR A 179 23.43 -15.34 12.40
CA TYR A 179 22.34 -15.98 13.13
C TYR A 179 21.95 -17.33 12.54
N ARG A 180 22.00 -17.46 11.20
CA ARG A 180 21.80 -18.75 10.50
C ARG A 180 22.91 -19.73 10.83
N ALA A 181 24.17 -19.30 10.75
CA ALA A 181 25.34 -20.12 11.07
C ALA A 181 25.37 -20.60 12.54
N SER A 182 24.79 -19.83 13.47
CA SER A 182 24.67 -20.24 14.87
C SER A 182 23.40 -21.07 15.17
N GLY A 183 22.60 -21.40 14.16
CA GLY A 183 21.36 -22.17 14.32
C GLY A 183 20.23 -21.41 15.04
N LYS A 184 20.36 -20.08 15.22
CA LYS A 184 19.35 -19.25 15.88
C LYS A 184 18.21 -18.89 14.94
N ILE A 185 18.52 -18.64 13.67
CA ILE A 185 17.52 -18.45 12.61
C ILE A 185 17.47 -19.74 11.81
N LEU A 186 16.31 -20.39 11.79
CA LEU A 186 16.08 -21.60 11.03
C LEU A 186 15.82 -21.28 9.55
N GLU A 187 16.10 -22.23 8.66
CA GLU A 187 15.84 -22.05 7.23
C GLU A 187 14.33 -21.91 6.94
N ASP A 188 13.49 -22.71 7.59
CA ASP A 188 12.04 -22.58 7.47
C ASP A 188 11.55 -21.20 7.96
N ASP A 189 12.17 -20.62 8.99
CA ASP A 189 11.84 -19.26 9.47
C ASP A 189 12.18 -18.19 8.42
N MET A 190 13.30 -18.35 7.72
CA MET A 190 13.70 -17.48 6.61
C MET A 190 12.74 -17.60 5.42
N LEU A 191 12.41 -18.83 5.02
CA LEU A 191 11.47 -19.10 3.93
C LEU A 191 10.07 -18.57 4.24
N TYR A 192 9.59 -18.78 5.47
CA TYR A 192 8.33 -18.23 5.95
C TYR A 192 8.31 -16.71 5.93
N THR A 193 9.36 -16.07 6.45
CA THR A 193 9.47 -14.60 6.45
C THR A 193 9.50 -14.04 5.03
N LEU A 194 10.25 -14.66 4.11
CA LEU A 194 10.25 -14.30 2.69
C LEU A 194 8.85 -14.42 2.08
N GLY A 195 8.19 -15.56 2.30
CA GLY A 195 6.85 -15.82 1.79
C GLY A 195 5.82 -14.79 2.23
N LEU A 196 5.86 -14.37 3.51
CA LEU A 196 4.91 -13.38 4.02
C LEU A 196 4.96 -12.06 3.27
N PHE A 197 6.13 -11.62 2.80
CA PHE A 197 6.24 -10.40 2.02
C PHE A 197 5.58 -10.50 0.63
N ALA A 198 5.51 -11.70 0.06
CA ALA A 198 4.78 -11.95 -1.20
C ALA A 198 3.28 -12.17 -0.96
N ILE A 199 2.93 -12.94 0.08
CA ILE A 199 1.57 -13.44 0.33
C ILE A 199 0.67 -12.35 0.93
N GLN A 200 1.16 -11.59 1.92
CA GLN A 200 0.30 -10.66 2.67
C GLN A 200 -0.25 -9.52 1.80
N PRO A 201 0.53 -8.91 0.88
CA PRO A 201 -0.03 -7.93 -0.06
C PRO A 201 -1.16 -8.48 -0.90
N VAL A 202 -1.04 -9.72 -1.40
CA VAL A 202 -2.10 -10.37 -2.18
C VAL A 202 -3.37 -10.52 -1.35
N ARG A 203 -3.26 -11.13 -0.15
CA ARG A 203 -4.40 -11.33 0.76
C ARG A 203 -5.08 -10.02 1.15
N PHE A 204 -4.30 -8.97 1.48
CA PHE A 204 -4.85 -7.69 1.90
C PHE A 204 -5.56 -6.95 0.76
N VAL A 205 -5.03 -7.02 -0.46
CA VAL A 205 -5.68 -6.43 -1.63
C VAL A 205 -7.03 -7.11 -1.88
N GLU A 206 -7.07 -8.45 -1.91
CA GLU A 206 -8.31 -9.21 -2.14
C GLU A 206 -9.37 -8.93 -1.06
N MET A 207 -8.97 -8.82 0.21
CA MET A 207 -9.90 -8.58 1.31
C MET A 207 -10.45 -7.13 1.32
N TYR A 208 -9.61 -6.14 1.05
CA TYR A 208 -9.89 -4.76 1.47
C TYR A 208 -9.75 -3.69 0.37
N GLU A 209 -9.24 -4.04 -0.80
CA GLU A 209 -9.12 -3.09 -1.92
C GLU A 209 -10.29 -3.19 -2.92
N TRP A 210 -10.37 -2.18 -3.78
CA TRP A 210 -11.48 -1.97 -4.72
C TRP A 210 -11.51 -2.96 -5.90
N ARG A 211 -10.48 -3.79 -6.06
CA ARG A 211 -10.39 -4.91 -7.00
C ARG A 211 -9.36 -5.92 -6.51
N ASP A 212 -9.45 -7.13 -7.04
CA ASP A 212 -8.43 -8.16 -6.84
C ASP A 212 -7.22 -7.92 -7.76
N LEU A 213 -6.12 -8.60 -7.45
CA LEU A 213 -4.94 -8.65 -8.32
C LEU A 213 -5.21 -9.57 -9.51
N SER A 214 -4.73 -9.20 -10.70
CA SER A 214 -4.73 -10.12 -11.83
C SER A 214 -3.64 -11.19 -11.68
N ASP A 215 -3.77 -12.30 -12.40
CA ASP A 215 -2.75 -13.36 -12.41
C ASP A 215 -1.38 -12.85 -12.88
N LEU A 216 -1.35 -11.85 -13.79
CA LEU A 216 -0.12 -11.19 -14.21
C LEU A 216 0.53 -10.43 -13.04
N GLU A 217 -0.25 -9.68 -12.25
CA GLU A 217 0.24 -8.97 -11.07
C GLU A 217 0.72 -9.94 -9.99
N ARG A 218 -0.02 -11.04 -9.75
CA ARG A 218 0.37 -12.11 -8.81
C ARG A 218 1.66 -12.81 -9.27
N CYS A 219 1.78 -13.09 -10.56
CA CYS A 219 3.02 -13.62 -11.13
C CYS A 219 4.19 -12.67 -10.93
N ALA A 220 4.02 -11.36 -11.14
CA ALA A 220 5.07 -10.37 -10.89
C ALA A 220 5.53 -10.35 -9.44
N ILE A 221 4.60 -10.37 -8.48
CA ILE A 221 4.94 -10.48 -7.05
C ILE A 221 5.73 -11.77 -6.80
N GLY A 222 5.26 -12.91 -7.30
CA GLY A 222 5.96 -14.18 -7.12
C GLY A 222 7.36 -14.22 -7.76
N THR A 223 7.51 -13.71 -8.99
CA THR A 223 8.79 -13.64 -9.71
C THR A 223 9.80 -12.78 -8.94
N PHE A 224 9.38 -11.60 -8.49
CA PHE A 224 10.25 -10.68 -7.76
C PHE A 224 10.71 -11.28 -6.43
N TRP A 225 9.79 -11.82 -5.62
CA TRP A 225 10.13 -12.36 -4.29
C TRP A 225 10.90 -13.67 -4.36
N LYS A 226 10.64 -14.53 -5.37
CA LYS A 226 11.49 -15.70 -5.65
C LYS A 226 12.91 -15.27 -6.02
N SER A 227 13.07 -14.33 -6.95
CA SER A 227 14.39 -13.79 -7.31
C SER A 227 15.10 -13.20 -6.08
N LEU A 228 14.38 -12.47 -5.23
CA LEU A 228 14.93 -11.92 -3.98
C LEU A 228 15.38 -13.03 -3.01
N GLY A 229 14.59 -14.09 -2.84
CA GLY A 229 14.97 -15.22 -2.00
C GLY A 229 16.22 -15.94 -2.52
N ASP A 230 16.41 -16.05 -3.84
CA ASP A 230 17.65 -16.56 -4.44
C ASP A 230 18.84 -15.70 -3.99
N SER A 231 18.69 -14.37 -4.06
CA SER A 231 19.74 -13.40 -3.70
C SER A 231 20.02 -13.32 -2.20
N LEU A 232 19.04 -13.70 -1.37
CA LEU A 232 19.18 -13.84 0.08
C LEU A 232 19.70 -15.22 0.49
N ASP A 233 19.93 -16.11 -0.48
CA ASP A 233 20.43 -17.47 -0.28
C ASP A 233 19.52 -18.27 0.65
N ILE A 234 18.22 -18.25 0.37
CA ILE A 234 17.17 -18.97 1.10
C ILE A 234 16.83 -20.25 0.34
N SER A 235 16.87 -21.40 1.03
CA SER A 235 16.47 -22.68 0.41
C SER A 235 14.96 -22.75 0.20
N TYR A 236 14.56 -23.35 -0.93
CA TYR A 236 13.17 -23.69 -1.23
C TYR A 236 12.87 -25.18 -1.05
N ASP A 237 13.79 -25.98 -0.49
CA ASP A 237 13.65 -27.45 -0.38
C ASP A 237 12.37 -27.92 0.31
N ALA A 238 11.79 -27.06 1.17
CA ALA A 238 10.54 -27.34 1.86
C ALA A 238 9.29 -27.24 0.95
N LEU A 239 9.42 -26.62 -0.22
CA LEU A 239 8.35 -26.52 -1.22
C LEU A 239 8.35 -27.74 -2.16
N PRO A 240 7.17 -28.18 -2.64
CA PRO A 240 7.05 -29.32 -3.55
C PRO A 240 7.97 -29.22 -4.77
N SER A 241 8.05 -28.04 -5.39
CA SER A 241 8.87 -27.80 -6.57
C SER A 241 10.26 -27.22 -6.26
N GLY A 242 10.64 -27.12 -4.99
CA GLY A 242 11.91 -26.51 -4.56
C GLY A 242 13.15 -27.13 -5.20
N LYS A 243 13.14 -28.46 -5.36
CA LYS A 243 14.26 -29.22 -5.93
C LYS A 243 14.20 -29.36 -7.46
N THR A 244 13.00 -29.33 -8.02
CA THR A 244 12.78 -29.52 -9.47
C THR A 244 12.70 -28.21 -10.24
N GLY A 245 12.55 -27.08 -9.54
CA GLY A 245 12.33 -25.77 -10.12
C GLY A 245 10.85 -25.44 -10.30
N PHE A 246 10.56 -24.14 -10.35
CA PHE A 246 9.20 -23.60 -10.55
C PHE A 246 8.99 -23.20 -12.00
N ARG A 247 7.76 -23.35 -12.51
CA ARG A 247 7.42 -22.93 -13.89
C ARG A 247 7.49 -21.42 -14.09
N ASP A 248 7.07 -20.66 -13.08
CA ASP A 248 6.97 -19.20 -13.09
C ASP A 248 6.67 -18.66 -11.68
N GLY A 249 6.56 -17.33 -11.56
CA GLY A 249 6.32 -16.66 -10.28
C GLY A 249 4.98 -16.97 -9.65
N LEU A 250 3.93 -17.16 -10.45
CA LEU A 250 2.61 -17.49 -9.92
C LEU A 250 2.60 -18.90 -9.32
N HIS A 251 3.29 -19.86 -9.94
CA HIS A 251 3.45 -21.21 -9.38
C HIS A 251 4.21 -21.20 -8.05
N TRP A 252 5.32 -20.46 -7.96
CA TRP A 252 6.05 -20.29 -6.71
C TRP A 252 5.17 -19.66 -5.63
N LEU A 253 4.41 -18.62 -5.96
CA LEU A 253 3.51 -17.94 -5.03
C LEU A 253 2.42 -18.88 -4.49
N GLU A 254 1.81 -19.70 -5.36
CA GLU A 254 0.80 -20.67 -4.98
C GLU A 254 1.35 -21.73 -4.01
N GLU A 255 2.52 -22.30 -4.30
CA GLU A 255 3.17 -23.25 -3.38
C GLU A 255 3.56 -22.60 -2.06
N MET A 256 4.08 -21.36 -2.09
CA MET A 256 4.39 -20.60 -0.89
C MET A 256 3.16 -20.31 -0.04
N MET A 257 2.01 -20.00 -0.64
CA MET A 257 0.75 -19.78 0.08
C MET A 257 0.32 -21.03 0.84
N VAL A 258 0.32 -22.19 0.18
CA VAL A 258 -0.06 -23.48 0.80
C VAL A 258 0.92 -23.85 1.90
N TRP A 259 2.22 -23.82 1.60
CA TRP A 259 3.25 -24.19 2.57
C TRP A 259 3.27 -23.25 3.80
N SER A 260 3.05 -21.96 3.60
CA SER A 260 2.98 -20.96 4.68
C SER A 260 1.80 -21.22 5.61
N ASP A 261 0.62 -21.55 5.07
CA ASP A 261 -0.55 -21.88 5.88
C ASP A 261 -0.31 -23.14 6.74
N ASP A 262 0.34 -24.16 6.17
CA ASP A 262 0.74 -25.39 6.88
C ASP A 262 1.85 -25.15 7.91
N TYR A 263 2.82 -24.28 7.59
CA TYR A 263 3.87 -23.86 8.52
C TYR A 263 3.26 -23.20 9.75
N GLU A 264 2.31 -22.29 9.54
CA GLU A 264 1.63 -21.61 10.64
C GLU A 264 0.76 -22.56 11.48
N VAL A 265 0.11 -23.57 10.89
CA VAL A 265 -0.63 -24.58 11.68
C VAL A 265 0.30 -25.25 12.69
N ARG A 266 1.53 -25.57 12.27
CA ARG A 266 2.52 -26.30 13.08
C ARG A 266 3.26 -25.39 14.07
N CYS A 267 3.59 -24.17 13.66
CA CYS A 267 4.58 -23.35 14.35
C CYS A 267 4.00 -22.09 15.01
N MET A 268 2.82 -21.61 14.61
CA MET A 268 2.22 -20.39 15.17
C MET A 268 1.40 -20.72 16.42
N VAL A 269 2.12 -20.95 17.53
CA VAL A 269 1.54 -21.41 18.80
C VAL A 269 1.64 -20.34 19.92
N PRO A 270 0.76 -20.38 20.94
CA PRO A 270 0.81 -19.46 22.07
C PRO A 270 2.16 -19.47 22.78
N HIS A 271 2.80 -18.31 22.91
CA HIS A 271 4.10 -18.19 23.58
C HIS A 271 4.33 -16.80 24.18
N VAL A 272 4.95 -16.75 25.37
CA VAL A 272 5.17 -15.48 26.10
C VAL A 272 6.07 -14.51 25.33
N LYS A 273 7.06 -15.02 24.59
CA LYS A 273 7.93 -14.17 23.75
C LYS A 273 7.19 -13.59 22.54
N ASN A 274 6.16 -14.26 22.04
CA ASN A 274 5.31 -13.69 21.00
C ASN A 274 4.59 -12.46 21.53
N ARG A 275 4.03 -12.56 22.74
CA ARG A 275 3.37 -11.43 23.43
C ARG A 275 4.33 -10.26 23.65
N GLU A 276 5.53 -10.53 24.15
CA GLU A 276 6.54 -9.49 24.45
C GLU A 276 6.90 -8.64 23.21
N VAL A 277 7.15 -9.29 22.06
CA VAL A 277 7.45 -8.59 20.80
C VAL A 277 6.21 -7.89 20.23
N ALA A 278 5.04 -8.54 20.35
CA ALA A 278 3.78 -7.98 19.89
C ALA A 278 3.47 -6.66 20.61
N ASP A 279 3.60 -6.61 21.94
CA ASP A 279 3.33 -5.41 22.73
C ASP A 279 4.19 -4.21 22.29
N GLN A 280 5.48 -4.43 22.05
CA GLN A 280 6.36 -3.36 21.57
C GLN A 280 6.01 -2.92 20.15
N THR A 281 5.66 -3.84 19.26
CA THR A 281 5.27 -3.47 17.89
C THR A 281 3.92 -2.77 17.85
N ILE A 282 2.97 -3.18 18.69
CA ILE A 282 1.69 -2.48 18.81
C ILE A 282 1.94 -1.04 19.32
N ALA A 283 2.88 -0.83 20.25
CA ALA A 283 3.27 0.51 20.66
C ALA A 283 3.85 1.35 19.50
N VAL A 284 4.58 0.74 18.56
CA VAL A 284 5.02 1.40 17.32
C VAL A 284 3.80 1.76 16.43
N LEU A 285 2.86 0.83 16.24
CA LEU A 285 1.66 1.07 15.42
C LEU A 285 0.74 2.16 16.00
N LEU A 286 0.68 2.27 17.33
CA LEU A 286 -0.12 3.26 18.05
C LEU A 286 0.66 4.55 18.35
N TYR A 287 1.90 4.69 17.88
CA TYR A 287 2.79 5.80 18.22
C TYR A 287 2.20 7.17 17.86
N MET A 288 1.56 7.25 16.70
CA MET A 288 0.91 8.45 16.16
C MET A 288 -0.56 8.62 16.58
N LEU A 289 -1.04 7.77 17.50
CA LEU A 289 -2.40 7.82 18.03
C LEU A 289 -2.40 8.48 19.42
N PRO A 290 -3.29 9.44 19.71
CA PRO A 290 -3.45 9.99 21.05
C PRO A 290 -3.71 8.90 22.09
N GLN A 291 -3.13 9.02 23.29
CA GLN A 291 -3.25 8.01 24.34
C GLN A 291 -4.70 7.68 24.71
N SER A 292 -5.59 8.68 24.67
CA SER A 292 -7.03 8.50 24.91
C SER A 292 -7.71 7.57 23.90
N LEU A 293 -7.16 7.39 22.70
CA LEU A 293 -7.70 6.53 21.64
C LEU A 293 -6.98 5.17 21.55
N HIS A 294 -5.97 4.91 22.39
CA HIS A 294 -5.20 3.66 22.34
C HIS A 294 -6.07 2.41 22.50
N PHE A 295 -7.13 2.46 23.31
CA PHE A 295 -8.04 1.33 23.45
C PHE A 295 -8.75 0.96 22.13
N ILE A 296 -9.11 1.95 21.30
CA ILE A 296 -9.67 1.73 19.96
C ILE A 296 -8.58 1.18 19.04
N GLY A 297 -7.38 1.75 19.12
CA GLY A 297 -6.21 1.26 18.39
C GLY A 297 -5.91 -0.21 18.66
N MET A 298 -5.93 -0.63 19.93
CA MET A 298 -5.75 -2.03 20.33
C MET A 298 -6.83 -2.94 19.74
N ARG A 299 -8.10 -2.51 19.77
CA ARG A 299 -9.22 -3.25 19.17
C ARG A 299 -9.07 -3.37 17.66
N PHE A 300 -8.63 -2.31 16.98
CA PHE A 300 -8.36 -2.32 15.55
C PHE A 300 -7.19 -3.25 15.21
N VAL A 301 -6.10 -3.19 15.95
CA VAL A 301 -4.95 -4.07 15.73
C VAL A 301 -5.33 -5.53 15.97
N SER A 302 -6.11 -5.84 17.02
CA SER A 302 -6.67 -7.18 17.25
C SER A 302 -7.60 -7.62 16.10
N PHE A 303 -8.45 -6.73 15.57
CA PHE A 303 -9.30 -7.01 14.40
C PHE A 303 -8.49 -7.37 13.14
N MET A 304 -7.36 -6.71 12.92
CA MET A 304 -6.50 -6.97 11.75
C MET A 304 -5.72 -8.29 11.85
N MET A 305 -5.64 -8.90 13.03
CA MET A 305 -5.07 -10.24 13.21
C MET A 305 -6.16 -11.29 13.02
N ASP A 306 -5.83 -12.43 12.43
CA ASP A 306 -6.73 -13.60 12.47
C ASP A 306 -6.67 -14.32 13.83
N ASP A 307 -7.56 -15.28 14.00
CA ASP A 307 -7.72 -16.07 15.23
C ASP A 307 -6.43 -16.78 15.66
N ARG A 308 -5.63 -17.30 14.71
CA ARG A 308 -4.41 -18.06 15.01
C ARG A 308 -3.34 -17.12 15.53
N LEU A 309 -3.12 -15.99 14.84
CA LEU A 309 -2.13 -14.99 15.23
C LEU A 309 -2.45 -14.39 16.60
N ARG A 310 -3.73 -14.04 16.85
CA ARG A 310 -4.17 -13.54 18.17
C ARG A 310 -3.89 -14.52 19.29
N LYS A 311 -4.26 -15.80 19.10
CA LYS A 311 -4.00 -16.87 20.08
C LYS A 311 -2.51 -17.05 20.32
N ALA A 312 -1.70 -17.05 19.26
CA ALA A 312 -0.26 -17.20 19.36
C ALA A 312 0.41 -16.07 20.16
N MET A 313 -0.13 -14.86 20.08
CA MET A 313 0.34 -13.67 20.79
C MET A 313 -0.32 -13.43 22.15
N LEU A 314 -1.26 -14.28 22.58
CA LEU A 314 -2.03 -14.08 23.80
C LEU A 314 -2.77 -12.72 23.78
N ILE A 315 -3.42 -12.41 22.65
CA ILE A 315 -4.22 -11.20 22.45
C ILE A 315 -5.69 -11.59 22.35
N ASP A 316 -6.53 -10.91 23.14
CA ASP A 316 -7.97 -11.14 23.12
C ASP A 316 -8.61 -10.68 21.81
N PRO A 317 -9.65 -11.37 21.31
CA PRO A 317 -10.39 -10.93 20.14
C PRO A 317 -11.07 -9.57 20.38
N PRO A 318 -11.26 -8.76 19.33
CA PRO A 318 -12.01 -7.51 19.47
C PRO A 318 -13.47 -7.82 19.81
N PRO A 319 -14.17 -6.93 20.54
CA PRO A 319 -15.62 -7.03 20.72
C PRO A 319 -16.33 -7.17 19.36
N ALA A 320 -17.36 -8.01 19.29
CA ALA A 320 -18.06 -8.32 18.03
C ALA A 320 -18.63 -7.08 17.33
N PHE A 321 -19.03 -6.06 18.10
CA PHE A 321 -19.47 -4.78 17.55
C PHE A 321 -18.34 -4.04 16.85
N ASP A 322 -17.15 -3.94 17.47
CA ASP A 322 -15.99 -3.26 16.90
C ASP A 322 -15.54 -3.97 15.61
N ALA A 323 -15.53 -5.30 15.60
CA ALA A 323 -15.22 -6.09 14.42
C ALA A 323 -16.18 -5.77 13.25
N LYS A 324 -17.50 -5.75 13.51
CA LYS A 324 -18.51 -5.39 12.50
C LYS A 324 -18.34 -3.95 12.01
N LEU A 325 -18.05 -3.01 12.91
CA LEU A 325 -17.82 -1.60 12.57
C LEU A 325 -16.59 -1.45 11.67
N PHE A 326 -15.45 -2.07 12.02
CA PHE A 326 -14.25 -2.02 11.20
C PHE A 326 -14.45 -2.68 9.84
N SER A 327 -15.11 -3.84 9.78
CA SER A 327 -15.51 -4.47 8.51
C SER A 327 -16.35 -3.52 7.64
N LEU A 328 -17.35 -2.86 8.23
CA LEU A 328 -18.17 -1.88 7.52
C LEU A 328 -17.35 -0.70 6.99
N LEU A 329 -16.40 -0.17 7.78
CA LEU A 329 -15.52 0.92 7.36
C LEU A 329 -14.64 0.51 6.18
N PHE A 330 -14.09 -0.71 6.18
CA PHE A 330 -13.33 -1.24 5.04
C PHE A 330 -14.22 -1.45 3.81
N SER A 331 -15.44 -1.97 3.97
CA SER A 331 -16.40 -2.10 2.85
C SER A 331 -16.81 -0.74 2.29
N ALA A 332 -17.05 0.25 3.14
CA ALA A 332 -17.34 1.62 2.73
C ALA A 332 -16.16 2.26 1.99
N ARG A 333 -14.93 2.08 2.48
CA ARG A 333 -13.70 2.50 1.79
C ARG A 333 -13.58 1.83 0.44
N ARG A 334 -13.76 0.51 0.36
CA ARG A 334 -13.71 -0.27 -0.88
C ARG A 334 -14.71 0.29 -1.91
N PHE A 335 -15.95 0.53 -1.49
CA PHE A 335 -16.99 1.14 -2.31
C PHE A 335 -16.61 2.55 -2.78
N ALA A 336 -16.19 3.42 -1.86
CA ALA A 336 -15.79 4.79 -2.17
C ALA A 336 -14.60 4.83 -3.14
N LEU A 337 -13.60 3.97 -2.94
CA LEU A 337 -12.50 3.85 -3.88
C LEU A 337 -13.01 3.40 -5.25
N ARG A 338 -13.83 2.34 -5.30
CA ARG A 338 -14.33 1.78 -6.57
C ARG A 338 -15.13 2.77 -7.42
N TYR A 339 -16.02 3.54 -6.80
CA TYR A 339 -17.04 4.30 -7.53
C TYR A 339 -16.93 5.81 -7.41
N LEU A 340 -16.23 6.33 -6.38
CA LEU A 340 -16.21 7.77 -6.06
C LEU A 340 -14.82 8.40 -6.17
N ALA A 341 -13.73 7.65 -5.98
CA ALA A 341 -12.39 8.21 -6.00
C ALA A 341 -11.70 8.01 -7.34
N LEU A 342 -11.23 9.08 -7.96
CA LEU A 342 -10.36 9.01 -9.15
C LEU A 342 -9.04 8.26 -8.85
N PRO A 343 -8.42 7.60 -9.84
CA PRO A 343 -7.12 6.97 -9.64
C PRO A 343 -6.04 8.02 -9.35
N ARG A 344 -5.00 7.59 -8.64
CA ARG A 344 -3.89 8.45 -8.27
C ARG A 344 -3.05 8.80 -9.51
N PRO A 345 -2.84 10.09 -9.83
CA PRO A 345 -1.92 10.47 -10.90
C PRO A 345 -0.46 10.28 -10.47
N TYR A 346 0.44 10.12 -11.43
CA TYR A 346 1.85 9.77 -11.17
C TYR A 346 2.61 10.79 -10.31
N PHE A 347 2.27 12.07 -10.38
CA PHE A 347 2.89 13.10 -9.54
C PHE A 347 2.46 13.03 -8.07
N LEU A 348 1.38 12.31 -7.75
CA LEU A 348 0.93 12.01 -6.38
C LEU A 348 1.30 10.59 -5.94
N ARG A 349 2.16 9.89 -6.70
CA ARG A 349 2.60 8.53 -6.36
C ARG A 349 3.19 8.47 -4.96
N TYR A 350 3.00 7.35 -4.28
CA TYR A 350 3.63 7.15 -2.98
C TYR A 350 5.13 6.93 -3.16
N VAL A 351 5.92 7.66 -2.38
CA VAL A 351 7.38 7.50 -2.30
C VAL A 351 7.78 7.66 -0.84
N SER A 352 8.57 6.71 -0.32
CA SER A 352 9.03 6.70 1.08
C SER A 352 10.50 7.10 1.26
N TYR A 353 11.22 7.41 0.16
CA TYR A 353 12.64 7.75 0.19
C TYR A 353 13.05 8.71 -0.94
N THR A 354 14.26 9.27 -0.83
CA THR A 354 14.83 10.09 -1.90
C THR A 354 15.44 9.23 -3.00
N ASP A 355 15.16 9.54 -4.27
CA ASP A 355 15.69 8.80 -5.43
C ASP A 355 17.23 8.90 -5.52
N ASP A 356 17.79 10.08 -5.18
CA ASP A 356 19.22 10.34 -5.23
C ASP A 356 19.87 10.35 -3.83
N TYR A 357 21.18 10.08 -3.83
CA TYR A 357 22.04 10.32 -2.67
C TYR A 357 22.20 11.82 -2.43
N ASN A 358 22.28 12.21 -1.16
CA ASN A 358 22.63 13.57 -0.78
C ASN A 358 24.14 13.83 -0.91
N GLU A 359 24.56 15.07 -0.64
CA GLU A 359 25.97 15.52 -0.68
C GLU A 359 26.93 14.66 0.14
N ASN A 360 26.44 13.97 1.18
CA ASN A 360 27.20 13.09 2.05
C ASN A 360 27.08 11.61 1.68
N GLY A 361 26.53 11.28 0.51
CA GLY A 361 26.29 9.90 0.08
C GLY A 361 25.20 9.17 0.87
N ARG A 362 24.26 9.90 1.50
CA ARG A 362 23.19 9.34 2.34
C ARG A 362 21.81 9.49 1.71
N ILE A 363 20.88 8.65 2.15
CA ILE A 363 19.49 8.62 1.70
C ILE A 363 18.56 9.08 2.82
N TYR A 364 17.52 9.84 2.46
CA TYR A 364 16.50 10.26 3.40
C TYR A 364 15.23 9.43 3.25
N MET A 365 14.58 9.12 4.37
CA MET A 365 13.17 8.74 4.37
C MET A 365 12.31 10.00 4.21
N THR A 366 11.30 9.93 3.35
CA THR A 366 10.40 11.07 3.07
C THR A 366 9.22 11.15 4.02
N ASN A 367 8.84 10.02 4.62
CA ASN A 367 7.75 9.87 5.58
C ASN A 367 8.25 9.07 6.79
N TRP A 368 7.59 9.23 7.94
CA TRP A 368 7.84 8.40 9.13
C TRP A 368 6.51 8.00 9.78
N ASP A 369 6.41 6.74 10.17
CA ASP A 369 5.22 6.18 10.82
C ASP A 369 5.32 6.20 12.36
N ALA A 370 6.52 6.38 12.91
CA ALA A 370 6.80 6.36 14.34
C ALA A 370 7.82 7.44 14.74
N ALA A 371 9.01 7.09 15.23
CA ALA A 371 10.08 8.06 15.47
C ALA A 371 10.71 8.53 14.13
N PRO A 372 11.20 9.78 14.03
CA PRO A 372 11.64 10.39 12.78
C PRO A 372 13.05 9.96 12.33
N TYR A 373 13.34 8.65 12.38
CA TYR A 373 14.61 8.10 11.94
C TYR A 373 14.85 8.35 10.45
N TYR A 374 16.05 8.84 10.11
CA TYR A 374 16.50 9.09 8.75
C TYR A 374 15.73 10.16 7.97
N VAL A 375 14.92 10.98 8.65
CA VAL A 375 14.13 12.03 8.02
C VAL A 375 14.89 13.35 8.03
N LYS A 376 14.95 14.02 6.87
CA LYS A 376 15.54 15.36 6.76
C LYS A 376 14.71 16.39 7.54
N PRO A 377 15.31 17.26 8.37
CA PRO A 377 14.64 18.36 9.07
C PRO A 377 14.28 19.52 8.13
N SER A 378 13.52 19.24 7.07
CA SER A 378 13.02 20.25 6.13
C SER A 378 11.90 21.08 6.75
N LEU A 379 11.59 22.25 6.16
CA LEU A 379 10.48 23.10 6.60
C LEU A 379 9.15 22.31 6.64
N ARG A 380 8.88 21.49 5.63
CA ARG A 380 7.68 20.63 5.59
C ARG A 380 7.69 19.58 6.71
N ASN A 381 8.84 18.96 6.97
CA ASN A 381 8.94 17.87 7.95
C ASN A 381 8.94 18.35 9.40
N ARG A 382 9.30 19.62 9.65
CA ARG A 382 9.23 20.22 10.99
C ARG A 382 7.98 21.05 11.25
N TRP A 383 7.32 21.57 10.21
CA TRP A 383 6.20 22.51 10.36
C TRP A 383 4.95 22.14 9.54
N GLY A 384 4.93 20.97 8.91
CA GLY A 384 3.77 20.46 8.19
C GLY A 384 2.74 19.76 9.09
N PRO A 385 1.59 19.31 8.54
CA PRO A 385 0.49 18.76 9.34
C PRO A 385 0.89 17.57 10.21
N VAL A 386 1.69 16.64 9.67
CA VAL A 386 2.20 15.50 10.44
C VAL A 386 3.12 15.95 11.58
N ALA A 387 3.92 16.99 11.36
CA ALA A 387 4.79 17.55 12.39
C ALA A 387 3.98 18.21 13.51
N TRP A 388 2.96 19.02 13.18
CA TRP A 388 2.06 19.60 14.18
C TRP A 388 1.36 18.54 15.03
N LEU A 389 0.87 17.46 14.40
CA LEU A 389 0.30 16.33 15.13
C LEU A 389 1.34 15.66 16.04
N THR A 390 2.54 15.38 15.52
CA THR A 390 3.64 14.76 16.27
C THR A 390 4.03 15.61 17.49
N TRP A 391 4.15 16.93 17.29
CA TRP A 391 4.45 17.89 18.35
C TRP A 391 3.34 17.98 19.40
N ALA A 392 2.07 18.02 18.98
CA ALA A 392 0.93 18.02 19.90
C ALA A 392 0.84 16.74 20.75
N LEU A 393 1.38 15.61 20.26
CA LEU A 393 1.50 14.36 20.99
C LEU A 393 2.74 14.29 21.90
N GLY A 394 3.53 15.36 21.99
CA GLY A 394 4.77 15.41 22.80
C GLY A 394 5.88 14.52 22.26
N ARG A 395 5.89 14.27 20.94
CA ARG A 395 6.87 13.39 20.27
C ARG A 395 7.95 14.21 19.55
N PRO A 396 9.17 13.67 19.39
CA PRO A 396 10.26 14.35 18.70
C PRO A 396 9.97 14.54 17.21
N LEU A 397 10.38 15.70 16.69
CA LEU A 397 10.37 16.03 15.28
C LEU A 397 11.72 15.72 14.62
N PRO A 398 11.77 15.62 13.27
CA PRO A 398 13.02 15.51 12.55
C PRO A 398 14.01 16.62 12.94
N GLY A 399 15.20 16.23 13.40
CA GLY A 399 16.25 17.14 13.87
C GLY A 399 16.23 17.46 15.37
N ASP A 400 15.20 17.02 16.10
CA ASP A 400 15.20 17.09 17.57
C ASP A 400 16.17 16.04 18.15
N GLU A 401 16.63 16.25 19.39
CA GLU A 401 17.59 15.37 20.08
C GLU A 401 18.93 15.15 19.32
N GLY A 402 19.33 16.13 18.50
CA GLY A 402 20.61 16.13 17.79
C GLY A 402 20.71 15.00 16.76
N ASP A 403 21.76 14.18 16.86
CA ASP A 403 22.04 13.11 15.89
C ASP A 403 21.30 11.79 16.18
N LYS A 404 20.52 11.69 17.26
CA LYS A 404 19.87 10.43 17.71
C LYS A 404 19.02 9.77 16.63
N TYR A 405 18.25 10.55 15.88
CA TYR A 405 17.35 10.08 14.82
C TYR A 405 17.98 10.14 13.42
N TYR A 406 19.31 10.31 13.32
CA TYR A 406 20.04 10.33 12.04
C TYR A 406 19.44 11.33 11.02
N PRO A 407 19.29 12.63 11.36
CA PRO A 407 18.65 13.63 10.51
C PRO A 407 19.38 13.90 9.18
N LYS A 408 20.60 13.36 9.02
CA LYS A 408 21.43 13.41 7.80
C LYS A 408 21.16 12.24 6.83
N GLY A 409 20.26 11.32 7.19
CA GLY A 409 19.92 10.13 6.40
C GLY A 409 20.76 8.89 6.76
N TYR A 410 20.42 7.76 6.15
CA TYR A 410 21.15 6.49 6.29
C TYR A 410 22.09 6.21 5.12
N ASP A 411 22.98 5.27 5.35
CA ASP A 411 23.79 4.59 4.33
C ASP A 411 23.47 3.10 4.42
N ASN A 412 23.09 2.48 3.30
CA ASN A 412 22.68 1.08 3.20
C ASN A 412 23.69 0.13 3.85
N LEU A 413 24.98 0.41 3.76
CA LEU A 413 26.05 -0.42 4.35
C LEU A 413 26.05 -0.40 5.89
N ASN A 414 25.47 0.64 6.49
CA ASN A 414 25.52 0.87 7.94
C ASN A 414 24.15 0.74 8.62
N VAL A 415 23.06 0.53 7.89
CA VAL A 415 21.72 0.32 8.48
C VAL A 415 21.73 -0.87 9.43
N GLY A 416 21.00 -0.75 10.55
CA GLY A 416 20.90 -1.76 11.60
C GLY A 416 21.33 -1.25 12.97
N PRO A 417 21.40 -2.16 13.97
CA PRO A 417 21.85 -1.84 15.31
C PRO A 417 23.21 -1.13 15.33
N LYS A 418 23.37 -0.17 16.25
CA LYS A 418 24.58 0.68 16.33
C LYS A 418 25.89 -0.11 16.42
N TYR A 419 25.86 -1.26 17.08
CA TYR A 419 27.04 -2.14 17.21
C TYR A 419 27.43 -2.88 15.91
N PHE A 420 26.62 -2.80 14.85
CA PHE A 420 26.93 -3.29 13.50
C PHE A 420 27.34 -2.19 12.52
N GLU A 421 27.31 -0.91 12.92
CA GLU A 421 27.85 0.18 12.09
C GLU A 421 29.35 -0.05 11.84
N GLY A 422 29.79 0.12 10.59
CA GLY A 422 31.17 -0.11 10.17
C GLY A 422 31.61 -1.58 10.07
N LYS A 423 30.77 -2.55 10.45
CA LYS A 423 31.11 -3.98 10.42
C LYS A 423 30.61 -4.67 9.16
N GLY A 424 31.33 -5.73 8.77
CA GLY A 424 30.89 -6.63 7.70
C GLY A 424 31.25 -6.21 6.28
N ARG A 425 32.11 -5.19 6.10
CA ARG A 425 32.43 -4.64 4.77
C ARG A 425 32.89 -5.71 3.79
N GLN A 426 33.90 -6.50 4.15
CA GLN A 426 34.42 -7.56 3.29
C GLN A 426 33.32 -8.56 2.89
N GLY A 427 32.57 -9.08 3.86
CA GLY A 427 31.49 -10.03 3.58
C GLY A 427 30.38 -9.44 2.71
N MET A 428 30.05 -8.16 2.89
CA MET A 428 29.09 -7.47 2.01
C MET A 428 29.66 -7.25 0.61
N GLU A 429 30.94 -6.91 0.46
CA GLU A 429 31.61 -6.77 -0.84
C GLU A 429 31.66 -8.09 -1.62
N ASP A 430 31.90 -9.20 -0.93
CA ASP A 430 31.92 -10.52 -1.55
C ASP A 430 30.50 -10.93 -2.02
N ILE A 431 29.47 -10.67 -1.21
CA ILE A 431 28.07 -10.87 -1.62
C ILE A 431 27.72 -9.94 -2.80
N MET A 432 28.18 -8.69 -2.81
CA MET A 432 27.92 -7.77 -3.93
C MET A 432 28.51 -8.30 -5.24
N LYS A 433 29.75 -8.81 -5.24
CA LYS A 433 30.38 -9.44 -6.41
C LYS A 433 29.63 -10.68 -6.89
N GLU A 434 29.07 -11.45 -5.97
CA GLU A 434 28.20 -12.59 -6.30
C GLU A 434 26.90 -12.10 -6.99
N LEU A 435 26.26 -11.06 -6.45
CA LEU A 435 25.02 -10.49 -7.00
C LEU A 435 25.21 -9.88 -8.40
N GLU A 436 26.37 -9.29 -8.69
CA GLU A 436 26.71 -8.79 -10.04
C GLU A 436 26.60 -9.88 -11.12
N ASN A 437 26.86 -11.14 -10.74
CA ASN A 437 26.81 -12.27 -11.67
C ASN A 437 25.46 -13.01 -11.63
N THR A 438 24.80 -13.05 -10.47
CA THR A 438 23.59 -13.86 -10.24
C THR A 438 22.28 -13.09 -10.42
N ARG A 439 22.24 -11.78 -10.15
CA ARG A 439 21.01 -10.96 -10.23
C ARG A 439 21.17 -9.84 -11.26
N ARG A 440 21.01 -10.17 -12.54
CA ARG A 440 21.19 -9.29 -13.71
C ARG A 440 19.84 -8.80 -14.30
N GLY A 441 18.75 -8.87 -13.53
CA GLY A 441 17.42 -8.47 -13.98
C GLY A 441 16.72 -9.49 -14.89
N GLN A 442 17.29 -10.70 -15.01
CA GLN A 442 16.77 -11.77 -15.87
C GLN A 442 15.55 -12.49 -15.28
N CYS A 443 14.93 -13.38 -16.07
CA CYS A 443 13.95 -14.33 -15.54
C CYS A 443 14.63 -15.31 -14.56
N PRO A 444 14.08 -15.53 -13.35
CA PRO A 444 14.70 -16.40 -12.34
C PRO A 444 14.32 -17.90 -12.47
N PHE A 445 13.60 -18.31 -13.52
CA PHE A 445 13.08 -19.69 -13.67
C PHE A 445 13.81 -20.53 -14.73
N HIS A 446 14.80 -19.94 -15.43
CA HIS A 446 15.52 -20.56 -16.54
C HIS A 446 17.03 -20.40 -16.43
#